data_AF-A0A834AR80-F1
#
_entry.id   AF-A0A834AR80-F1
#
_cell.length_a   1.000
_cell.length_b   1.000
_cell.length_c   1.000
_cell.angle_alpha   90.00
_cell.angle_beta   90.00
_cell.angle_gamma   90.00
#
_symmetry.space_group_name_H-M   'P 1'
#
loop_
_entity.id
_entity.type
_entity.pdbx_description
1 polymer ?
#
loop_
_entity_poly.entity_id
_entity_poly.type
_entity_poly.pdbx_seq_one_letter_code
_entity_poly.pdbx_strand_id
1 'polypeptide(L)'
;MPGKTFFPYPHNRFKLESSVSLVNVLDHCPPQLTGADLYSLCSDAMTAALKRRVQDLEKGLEPGSSVLLLTMEDLLQAATRLQPSVSEQELLRYKRIQRKFAAS
;
A
#
# COMPACT_ATOMS: atom_id res chain seq x y z
N MET A 1 2.90 17.47 -38.74
CA MET A 1 3.43 16.60 -37.67
C MET A 1 2.47 16.67 -36.50
N PRO A 2 1.53 15.73 -36.33
CA PRO A 2 0.61 15.78 -35.20
C PRO A 2 1.34 15.35 -33.93
N GLY A 3 1.13 16.13 -32.86
CA GLY A 3 1.76 15.97 -31.56
C GLY A 3 1.47 14.60 -30.96
N LYS A 4 2.53 13.97 -30.46
CA LYS A 4 2.48 12.76 -29.67
C LYS A 4 1.70 13.04 -28.39
N THR A 5 0.46 12.56 -28.29
CA THR A 5 -0.20 12.37 -27.01
C THR A 5 0.55 11.27 -26.27
N PHE A 6 1.18 11.68 -25.17
CA PHE A 6 2.02 10.87 -24.30
C PHE A 6 1.13 9.91 -23.47
N PHE A 7 1.27 8.61 -23.72
CA PHE A 7 0.84 7.41 -22.98
C PHE A 7 -0.55 7.38 -22.29
N PRO A 8 -1.55 6.65 -22.86
CA PRO A 8 -2.85 6.40 -22.24
C PRO A 8 -2.87 5.07 -21.47
N TYR A 9 -1.88 4.79 -20.61
CA TYR A 9 -1.96 3.63 -19.71
C TYR A 9 -2.49 4.08 -18.35
N PRO A 10 -3.58 3.48 -17.83
CA PRO A 10 -4.05 3.78 -16.49
C PRO A 10 -2.96 3.36 -15.50
N HIS A 11 -2.26 4.33 -14.90
CA HIS A 11 -1.38 4.08 -13.75
C HIS A 11 -2.15 3.31 -12.69
N ASN A 12 -1.78 2.05 -12.40
CA ASN A 12 -2.33 1.12 -11.39
C ASN A 12 -3.41 1.73 -10.47
N ARG A 13 -4.60 1.96 -11.01
CA ARG A 13 -5.71 2.55 -10.24
C ARG A 13 -6.44 1.40 -9.58
N PHE A 14 -6.51 1.46 -8.26
CA PHE A 14 -7.38 0.61 -7.48
C PHE A 14 -8.47 1.44 -6.82
N LYS A 15 -9.52 0.76 -6.36
CA LYS A 15 -10.56 1.31 -5.50
C LYS A 15 -10.55 0.56 -4.19
N LEU A 16 -10.87 1.26 -3.11
CA LEU A 16 -11.19 0.62 -1.84
C LEU A 16 -12.65 0.19 -1.85
N GLU A 17 -12.93 -0.98 -1.29
CA GLU A 17 -14.29 -1.36 -0.94
C GLU A 17 -14.86 -0.38 0.09
N SER A 18 -16.16 -0.09 0.01
CA SER A 18 -16.82 0.88 0.89
C SER A 18 -16.78 0.51 2.38
N SER A 19 -16.54 -0.77 2.68
CA SER A 19 -16.40 -1.33 4.03
C SER A 19 -15.03 -1.05 4.67
N VAL A 20 -14.04 -0.59 3.89
CA VAL A 20 -12.65 -0.44 4.35
C VAL A 20 -12.56 0.67 5.40
N SER A 21 -12.05 0.31 6.59
CA SER A 21 -11.64 1.26 7.62
C SER A 21 -10.12 1.35 7.67
N LEU A 22 -9.56 2.45 7.16
CA LEU A 22 -8.12 2.68 7.22
C LEU A 22 -7.62 2.83 8.67
N VAL A 23 -8.46 3.31 9.58
CA VAL A 23 -8.13 3.37 11.01
C VAL A 23 -7.88 1.97 11.54
N ASN A 24 -8.78 1.02 11.24
CA ASN A 24 -8.61 -0.37 11.66
C ASN A 24 -7.36 -1.01 11.03
N VAL A 25 -6.98 -0.64 9.80
CA VAL A 25 -5.71 -1.11 9.18
C VAL A 25 -4.51 -0.61 9.97
N LEU A 26 -4.52 0.67 10.38
CA LEU A 26 -3.44 1.27 11.16
C LEU A 26 -3.29 0.62 12.54
N ASP A 27 -4.39 0.21 13.18
CA ASP A 27 -4.34 -0.51 14.46
C ASP A 27 -3.58 -1.85 14.38
N HIS A 28 -3.45 -2.42 13.18
CA HIS A 28 -2.71 -3.67 12.93
C HIS A 28 -1.29 -3.42 12.45
N CYS A 29 -0.89 -2.16 12.26
CA CYS A 29 0.44 -1.82 11.80
C CYS A 29 1.41 -1.65 12.98
N PRO A 30 2.72 -1.87 12.75
CA PRO A 30 3.74 -1.43 13.69
C PRO A 30 3.60 0.07 14.01
N PRO A 31 3.95 0.51 15.24
CA PRO A 31 3.74 1.89 15.71
C PRO A 31 4.57 2.94 14.96
N GLN A 32 5.55 2.51 14.17
CA GLN A 32 6.52 3.35 13.48
C GLN A 32 6.50 2.98 12.00
N LEU A 33 5.77 3.75 11.21
CA LEU A 33 5.72 3.60 9.76
C LEU A 33 6.36 4.80 9.08
N THR A 34 7.08 4.53 8.01
CA THR A 34 7.57 5.52 7.05
C THR A 34 6.73 5.51 5.78
N GLY A 35 6.98 6.46 4.88
CA GLY A 35 6.37 6.44 3.55
C GLY A 35 6.70 5.15 2.75
N ALA A 36 7.86 4.54 2.98
CA ALA A 36 8.23 3.29 2.33
C ALA A 36 7.40 2.11 2.86
N ASP A 37 7.12 2.08 4.16
CA ASP A 37 6.29 1.04 4.78
C ASP A 37 4.82 1.14 4.34
N LEU A 38 4.31 2.37 4.21
CA LEU A 38 2.97 2.59 3.68
C LEU A 38 2.88 2.18 2.20
N TYR A 39 3.94 2.44 1.43
CA TYR A 39 4.01 2.00 0.03
C TYR A 39 4.03 0.47 -0.08
N SER A 40 4.85 -0.21 0.71
CA SER A 40 4.93 -1.68 0.70
C SER A 40 3.61 -2.31 1.15
N LEU A 41 2.97 -1.80 2.20
CA LEU A 41 1.64 -2.24 2.62
C LEU A 41 0.62 -2.15 1.48
N CYS A 42 0.56 -1.00 0.80
CA CYS A 42 -0.38 -0.81 -0.30
C CYS A 42 -0.05 -1.75 -1.48
N SER A 43 1.22 -1.92 -1.80
CA SER A 43 1.68 -2.81 -2.87
C SER A 43 1.33 -4.28 -2.60
N ASP A 44 1.50 -4.72 -1.36
CA ASP A 44 1.18 -6.08 -0.93
C ASP A 44 -0.34 -6.32 -0.93
N ALA A 45 -1.13 -5.34 -0.46
CA ALA A 45 -2.58 -5.40 -0.52
C ALA A 45 -3.10 -5.45 -1.97
N MET A 46 -2.54 -4.63 -2.87
CA MET A 46 -2.85 -4.70 -4.31
C MET A 46 -2.50 -6.08 -4.89
N THR A 47 -1.37 -6.65 -4.49
CA THR A 47 -0.96 -7.99 -4.94
C THR A 47 -1.91 -9.07 -4.44
N ALA A 48 -2.38 -8.99 -3.19
CA ALA A 48 -3.39 -9.88 -2.63
C ALA A 48 -4.72 -9.79 -3.40
N ALA A 49 -5.20 -8.57 -3.63
CA ALA A 49 -6.42 -8.32 -4.41
C ALA A 49 -6.30 -8.87 -5.85
N LEU A 50 -5.14 -8.70 -6.49
CA LEU A 50 -4.88 -9.21 -7.84
C LEU A 50 -4.90 -10.74 -7.87
N LYS A 51 -4.26 -11.40 -6.90
CA LYS A 51 -4.29 -12.87 -6.78
C LYS A 51 -5.72 -13.38 -6.62
N ARG A 52 -6.51 -12.74 -5.75
CA ARG A 52 -7.93 -13.05 -5.57
C ARG A 52 -8.70 -12.90 -6.89
N ARG A 53 -8.48 -11.81 -7.63
CA ARG A 53 -9.11 -11.61 -8.94
C ARG A 53 -8.75 -12.71 -9.94
N VAL A 54 -7.49 -13.13 -10.00
CA VAL A 54 -7.07 -14.22 -10.89
C VAL A 54 -7.79 -15.51 -10.54
N GLN A 55 -7.91 -15.84 -9.24
CA GLN A 55 -8.64 -17.01 -8.78
C GLN A 55 -10.13 -16.96 -9.11
N ASP A 56 -10.76 -15.78 -9.05
CA ASP A 56 -12.17 -15.60 -9.44
C ASP A 56 -12.35 -15.88 -10.95
N LEU A 57 -11.45 -15.36 -11.79
CA LEU A 57 -11.46 -15.60 -13.23
C LEU A 57 -11.26 -17.09 -13.56
N GLU A 58 -10.34 -17.77 -12.88
CA GLU A 58 -10.12 -19.22 -13.05
C GLU A 58 -11.36 -20.06 -12.70
N LYS A 59 -12.22 -19.56 -11.81
CA LYS A 59 -13.51 -20.16 -11.46
C LYS A 59 -14.67 -19.74 -12.39
N GLY A 60 -14.39 -18.93 -13.41
CA GLY A 60 -15.39 -18.40 -14.34
C GLY A 60 -16.24 -17.25 -13.78
N LEU A 61 -15.80 -16.61 -12.68
CA LEU A 61 -16.45 -15.39 -12.19
C LEU A 61 -15.90 -14.19 -12.95
N GLU A 62 -16.75 -13.63 -13.81
CA GLU A 62 -16.41 -12.41 -14.53
C GLU A 62 -16.50 -11.18 -13.62
N PRO A 63 -15.52 -10.28 -13.70
CA PRO A 63 -15.47 -9.10 -12.87
C PRO A 63 -16.42 -8.01 -13.39
N GLY A 64 -17.17 -7.39 -12.49
CA GLY A 64 -18.04 -6.25 -12.84
C GLY A 64 -17.30 -4.97 -13.26
N SER A 65 -15.96 -4.90 -13.11
CA SER A 65 -15.14 -3.75 -13.49
C SER A 65 -13.71 -4.17 -13.82
N SER A 66 -13.00 -3.46 -14.69
CA SER A 66 -11.56 -3.64 -14.89
C SER A 66 -10.70 -3.05 -13.76
N VAL A 67 -11.28 -2.21 -12.91
CA VAL A 67 -10.59 -1.59 -11.77
C VAL A 67 -10.44 -2.61 -10.64
N LEU A 68 -9.23 -2.71 -10.08
CA LEU A 68 -8.95 -3.59 -8.95
C LEU A 68 -9.62 -3.05 -7.68
N LEU A 69 -10.38 -3.90 -6.99
CA LEU A 69 -11.04 -3.56 -5.73
C LEU A 69 -10.26 -4.19 -4.56
N LEU A 70 -9.70 -3.35 -3.70
CA LEU A 70 -9.05 -3.76 -2.45
C LEU A 70 -10.10 -3.86 -1.36
N THR A 71 -10.16 -5.01 -0.70
CA THR A 71 -11.03 -5.26 0.45
C THR A 71 -10.28 -4.99 1.75
N MET A 72 -11.03 -5.01 2.86
CA MET A 72 -10.42 -4.93 4.18
C MET A 72 -9.46 -6.10 4.45
N GLU A 73 -9.79 -7.29 3.96
CA GLU A 73 -8.96 -8.49 4.11
C GLU A 73 -7.59 -8.33 3.45
N ASP A 74 -7.55 -7.81 2.22
CA ASP A 74 -6.29 -7.58 1.50
C ASP A 74 -5.34 -6.66 2.29
N LEU A 75 -5.89 -5.60 2.90
CA LEU A 75 -5.14 -4.62 3.69
C LEU A 75 -4.70 -5.18 5.05
N LEU A 76 -5.55 -5.91 5.76
CA LEU A 76 -5.19 -6.54 7.04
C LEU A 76 -4.12 -7.62 6.85
N GLN A 77 -4.23 -8.40 5.78
CA GLN A 77 -3.23 -9.41 5.45
C GLN A 77 -1.87 -8.78 5.10
N ALA A 78 -1.86 -7.60 4.47
CA ALA A 78 -0.64 -6.84 4.23
C ALA A 78 -0.08 -6.24 5.54
N ALA A 79 -0.92 -5.60 6.36
CA ALA A 79 -0.52 -5.00 7.63
C ALA A 79 0.11 -6.01 8.60
N THR A 80 -0.48 -7.20 8.72
CA THR A 80 0.04 -8.28 9.59
C THR A 80 1.40 -8.82 9.17
N ARG A 81 1.78 -8.66 7.90
CA ARG A 81 3.09 -9.08 7.36
C ARG A 81 4.10 -7.94 7.28
N LEU A 82 3.67 -6.71 7.59
CA LEU A 82 4.49 -5.52 7.41
C LEU A 82 5.68 -5.53 8.38
N GLN A 83 6.87 -5.32 7.82
CA GLN A 83 8.08 -5.08 8.60
C GLN A 83 8.52 -3.62 8.44
N PRO A 84 8.79 -2.90 9.54
CA PRO A 84 9.31 -1.54 9.46
C PRO A 84 10.64 -1.48 8.70
N SER A 85 10.72 -0.58 7.73
CA SER A 85 11.92 -0.34 6.91
C SER A 85 13.02 0.41 7.66
N VAL A 86 12.67 1.08 8.77
CA VAL A 86 13.62 1.78 9.63
C VAL A 86 13.53 1.19 11.03
N SER A 87 14.67 0.74 11.56
CA SER A 87 14.75 0.22 12.92
C SER A 87 14.66 1.34 13.96
N GLU A 88 14.30 0.98 15.20
CA GLU A 88 14.27 1.93 16.31
C GLU A 88 15.65 2.55 16.58
N GLN A 89 16.73 1.77 16.41
CA GLN A 89 18.10 2.25 16.59
C GLN A 89 18.47 3.32 15.57
N GLU A 90 18.11 3.11 14.30
CA GLU A 90 18.30 4.09 13.23
C GLU A 90 17.47 5.35 13.49
N LEU A 91 16.22 5.21 13.93
CA LEU A 91 15.39 6.35 14.28
C LEU A 91 16.01 7.18 15.43
N LEU A 92 16.52 6.53 16.47
CA LEU A 92 17.21 7.21 17.58
C LEU A 92 18.47 7.93 17.09
N ARG A 93 19.22 7.32 16.17
CA ARG A 93 20.39 7.94 15.54
C ARG A 93 19.97 9.19 14.75
N TYR A 94 18.94 9.11 13.91
CA TYR A 94 18.44 10.25 13.14
C TYR A 94 17.92 11.37 14.03
N LYS A 95 17.19 11.06 15.11
CA LYS A 95 16.74 12.05 16.11
C LYS A 95 17.91 12.79 16.78
N ARG A 96 19.01 12.09 17.10
CA ARG A 96 20.22 12.73 17.66
C ARG A 96 20.88 13.66 16.65
N ILE A 97 20.98 13.25 15.39
CA ILE A 97 21.53 14.08 14.31
C ILE A 97 20.67 15.34 14.15
N GLN A 98 19.35 15.20 14.05
CA GLN A 98 18.42 16.32 13.92
C GLN A 98 18.58 17.34 15.06
N ARG A 99 18.66 16.89 16.32
CA ARG A 99 18.85 17.78 17.47
C ARG A 99 20.18 18.55 17.42
N LYS A 100 21.26 17.91 16.99
CA LYS A 100 22.58 18.56 16.88
C LYS A 100 22.57 19.71 15.87
N PHE A 101 21.89 19.52 14.73
CA PHE A 101 21.83 20.52 13.66
C PHE A 101 20.69 21.53 13.81
N ALA A 102 19.64 21.23 14.59
CA ALA A 102 18.57 22.18 14.90
C ALA A 102 18.91 23.15 16.04
N ALA A 103 19.96 22.86 16.83
CA ALA A 103 20.45 23.72 17.90
C ALA A 103 21.66 24.58 17.48
N SER A 104 21.97 24.61 16.18
CA SER A 104 22.98 25.48 15.54
C SER A 104 22.26 26.54 14.71
#